data_AF-A0A7S2YAN7-F1
#
_entry.id   AF-A0A7S2YAN7-F1
#
_cell.length_a   1.000
_cell.length_b   1.000
_cell.length_c   1.000
_cell.angle_alpha   90.00
_cell.angle_beta   90.00
_cell.angle_gamma   90.00
#
_symmetry.space_group_name_H-M   'P 1'
#
loop_
_entity.id
_entity.type
_entity.pdbx_description
1 polymer ?
#
loop_
_entity_poly.entity_id
_entity_poly.type
_entity_poly.pdbx_seq_one_letter_code
_entity_poly.pdbx_strand_id
1 'polypeptide(L)'
;ADDGNQQMGLIGLLDIFGFEAFPVNRFEQLCINYANEKLQQKFTQDVFRSVQQEYEAEGIPLKDIWYDDNTDVLDLIEGPRTGLLALLNEECVRPQGNDKDFVQK
;
A
#
# COMPACT_ATOMS: atom_id res chain seq x y z
N ALA A 1 1.71 22.18 -40.51
CA ALA A 1 1.26 22.68 -39.21
C ALA A 1 1.48 21.52 -38.25
N ASP A 2 2.57 21.61 -37.50
CA ASP A 2 2.92 20.63 -36.47
C ASP A 2 2.14 21.05 -35.22
N ASP A 3 0.97 20.42 -35.02
CA ASP A 3 0.15 20.63 -33.83
C ASP A 3 0.87 19.97 -32.65
N GLY A 4 1.84 20.70 -32.11
CA GLY A 4 2.55 20.40 -30.88
C GLY A 4 1.55 20.38 -29.72
N ASN A 5 0.99 19.20 -29.49
CA ASN A 5 0.14 18.92 -28.34
C ASN A 5 1.04 18.87 -27.09
N GLN A 6 1.43 20.05 -26.62
CA GLN A 6 2.23 20.21 -25.42
C GLN A 6 1.32 19.93 -24.23
N GLN A 7 1.38 18.68 -23.72
CA GLN A 7 0.72 18.31 -22.48
C GLN A 7 1.20 19.26 -21.38
N MET A 8 0.32 20.17 -20.95
CA MET A 8 0.54 20.93 -19.74
C MET A 8 0.55 19.96 -18.55
N GLY A 9 1.54 20.08 -17.66
CA GLY A 9 1.62 19.26 -16.46
C GLY A 9 0.43 19.47 -15.53
N LEU A 10 0.06 18.41 -14.78
CA LEU A 10 -1.02 18.45 -13.78
C LEU A 10 -0.43 18.57 -12.38
N ILE A 11 -0.96 19.50 -11.57
CA ILE A 11 -0.71 19.56 -10.13
C ILE A 11 -1.94 18.98 -9.42
N GLY A 12 -1.73 17.89 -8.68
CA GLY A 12 -2.77 17.23 -7.90
C GLY A 12 -2.53 17.39 -6.40
N LEU A 13 -3.62 17.51 -5.64
CA LEU A 13 -3.61 17.46 -4.17
C LEU A 13 -4.38 16.20 -3.74
N LEU A 14 -3.79 15.42 -2.83
CA LEU A 14 -4.38 14.23 -2.25
C LEU A 14 -4.70 14.51 -0.78
N ASP A 15 -5.98 14.41 -0.42
CA ASP A 15 -6.47 14.51 0.96
C ASP A 15 -7.20 13.20 1.30
N ILE A 16 -6.64 12.42 2.22
CA ILE A 16 -7.14 11.11 2.62
C ILE A 16 -7.00 10.94 4.14
N PHE A 17 -7.75 10.00 4.71
CA PHE A 17 -7.63 9.62 6.11
C PHE A 17 -6.26 8.99 6.41
N GLY A 18 -5.66 9.35 7.55
CA GLY A 18 -4.50 8.66 8.11
C GLY A 18 -4.89 7.38 8.86
N PHE A 19 -3.92 6.76 9.54
CA PHE A 19 -4.16 5.57 10.36
C PHE A 19 -5.17 5.82 11.49
N GLU A 20 -6.08 4.87 11.69
CA GLU A 20 -7.09 4.88 12.75
C GLU A 20 -6.93 3.70 13.71
N ALA A 21 -7.12 3.96 15.00
CA ALA A 21 -7.11 2.94 16.04
C ALA A 21 -8.18 3.23 17.10
N PHE A 22 -9.17 2.34 17.18
CA PHE A 22 -10.26 2.39 18.17
C PHE A 22 -10.21 1.17 19.09
N PRO A 23 -10.96 1.16 20.21
CA PRO A 23 -11.10 -0.02 21.06
C PRO A 23 -11.60 -1.26 20.31
N VAL A 24 -12.43 -1.06 19.27
CA VAL A 24 -12.85 -2.10 18.32
C VAL A 24 -12.78 -1.51 16.92
N ASN A 25 -11.85 -2.00 16.11
CA ASN A 25 -11.74 -1.63 14.70
C ASN A 25 -12.72 -2.47 13.88
N ARG A 26 -13.52 -1.82 13.03
CA ARG A 26 -14.41 -2.50 12.08
C ARG A 26 -13.71 -2.71 10.74
N PHE A 27 -14.39 -3.38 9.82
CA PHE A 27 -13.90 -3.57 8.45
C PHE A 27 -13.51 -2.26 7.76
N GLU A 28 -14.19 -1.15 8.07
CA GLU A 28 -13.83 0.18 7.55
C GLU A 28 -12.42 0.62 7.97
N GLN A 29 -12.08 0.51 9.26
CA GLN A 29 -10.73 0.83 9.75
C GLN A 29 -9.68 -0.09 9.13
N LEU A 30 -10.01 -1.37 8.90
CA LEU A 30 -9.11 -2.28 8.17
C LEU A 30 -8.81 -1.73 6.77
N CYS A 31 -9.83 -1.30 6.02
CA CYS A 31 -9.65 -0.71 4.69
C CYS A 31 -8.86 0.60 4.72
N ILE A 32 -9.13 1.48 5.68
CA ILE A 32 -8.40 2.76 5.85
C ILE A 32 -6.92 2.49 6.15
N ASN A 33 -6.64 1.61 7.11
CA ASN A 33 -5.27 1.29 7.50
C ASN A 33 -4.52 0.56 6.39
N TYR A 34 -5.17 -0.35 5.66
CA TYR A 34 -4.59 -1.00 4.48
C TYR A 34 -4.22 0.01 3.37
N ALA A 35 -5.09 1.00 3.10
CA ALA A 35 -4.78 2.05 2.14
C ALA A 35 -3.56 2.88 2.58
N ASN A 36 -3.47 3.20 3.87
CA ASN A 36 -2.30 3.89 4.44
C ASN A 36 -1.02 3.05 4.35
N GLU A 37 -1.10 1.74 4.58
CA GLU A 37 0.04 0.83 4.46
C GLU A 37 0.60 0.81 3.03
N LYS A 38 -0.29 0.80 2.01
CA LYS A 38 0.12 0.93 0.60
C LYS A 38 0.75 2.29 0.29
N LEU A 39 0.19 3.36 0.85
CA LEU A 39 0.76 4.68 0.68
C LEU A 39 2.15 4.76 1.31
N GLN A 40 2.35 4.14 2.48
CA GLN A 40 3.64 4.06 3.16
C GLN A 40 4.67 3.31 2.31
N GLN A 41 4.29 2.17 1.70
CA GLN A 41 5.17 1.42 0.79
C GLN A 41 5.63 2.30 -0.38
N LYS A 42 4.68 2.96 -1.04
CA LYS A 42 4.98 3.86 -2.17
C LYS A 42 5.87 5.03 -1.76
N PHE A 43 5.56 5.68 -0.65
CA PHE A 43 6.34 6.81 -0.13
C PHE A 43 7.79 6.40 0.12
N THR A 44 7.98 5.26 0.79
CA THR A 44 9.29 4.69 1.11
C THR A 44 10.10 4.44 -0.17
N GLN A 45 9.50 3.78 -1.17
CA GLN A 45 10.14 3.53 -2.46
C GLN A 45 10.52 4.83 -3.22
N ASP A 46 9.63 5.82 -3.22
CA ASP A 46 9.86 7.09 -3.92
C ASP A 46 10.99 7.90 -3.25
N VAL A 47 11.02 7.94 -1.91
CA VAL A 47 12.09 8.57 -1.14
C VAL A 47 13.43 7.88 -1.40
N PHE A 48 13.49 6.55 -1.37
CA PHE A 48 14.74 5.83 -1.66
C PHE A 48 15.25 6.12 -3.06
N ARG A 49 14.37 6.11 -4.05
CA ARG A 49 14.73 6.45 -5.42
C ARG A 49 15.29 7.87 -5.51
N SER A 50 14.66 8.83 -4.85
CA SER A 50 15.13 10.22 -4.84
C SER A 50 16.52 10.36 -4.21
N VAL A 51 16.76 9.68 -3.09
CA VAL A 51 18.07 9.70 -2.40
C VAL A 51 19.15 9.06 -3.28
N GLN A 52 18.85 7.94 -3.95
CA GLN A 52 19.81 7.30 -4.86
C GLN A 52 20.22 8.24 -6.00
N GLN A 53 19.25 8.94 -6.60
CA GLN A 53 19.51 9.89 -7.68
C GLN A 53 20.38 11.08 -7.22
N GLU A 54 20.15 11.58 -6.01
CA GLU A 54 20.93 12.68 -5.44
C GLU A 54 22.38 12.27 -5.18
N TYR A 55 22.60 11.08 -4.60
CA TYR A 55 23.94 10.54 -4.35
C TYR A 55 24.72 10.33 -5.66
N GLU A 56 24.05 9.78 -6.69
CA GLU A 56 24.65 9.62 -8.02
C GLU A 56 25.03 10.97 -8.65
N ALA A 57 24.15 11.98 -8.54
CA ALA A 57 24.39 13.32 -9.06
C ALA A 57 25.57 14.01 -8.36
N GLU A 58 25.76 13.78 -7.06
CA GLU A 58 26.86 14.33 -6.27
C GLU A 58 28.15 13.49 -6.35
N GLY A 59 28.11 12.32 -6.99
CA GLY A 59 29.24 11.40 -7.07
C GLY A 59 29.61 10.76 -5.73
N ILE A 60 28.65 10.67 -4.80
CA ILE A 60 28.83 10.08 -3.48
C ILE A 60 28.53 8.57 -3.58
N PRO A 61 29.43 7.69 -3.12
CA PRO A 61 29.17 6.25 -3.16
C PRO A 61 27.97 5.91 -2.25
N LEU A 62 26.95 5.31 -2.85
CA LEU A 62 25.78 4.82 -2.13
C LEU A 62 26.23 3.69 -1.17
N LYS A 63 25.93 3.85 0.12
CA LYS A 63 26.06 2.75 1.08
C LYS A 63 24.77 1.93 1.07
N ASP A 64 24.86 0.64 1.43
CA ASP A 64 23.67 -0.19 1.59
C ASP A 64 22.73 0.44 2.61
N ILE A 65 21.55 0.85 2.15
CA ILE A 65 20.51 1.42 2.99
C ILE A 65 19.59 0.29 3.43
N TRP A 66 19.62 -0.03 4.72
CA TRP A 66 18.64 -0.93 5.32
C TRP A 66 17.39 -0.15 5.72
N TYR A 67 16.24 -0.70 5.37
CA TYR A 67 14.95 -0.17 5.77
C TYR A 67 13.98 -1.31 6.08
N ASP A 68 13.00 -1.01 6.92
CA ASP A 68 11.91 -1.93 7.21
C ASP A 68 10.87 -1.82 6.09
N ASP A 69 10.85 -2.83 5.23
CA ASP A 69 9.83 -2.99 4.18
C ASP A 69 8.55 -3.59 4.79
N ASN A 70 7.40 -3.13 4.32
CA ASN A 70 6.08 -3.57 4.78
C ASN A 70 5.39 -4.52 3.78
N THR A 71 6.13 -5.04 2.79
CA THR A 71 5.63 -5.99 1.80
C THR A 71 4.99 -7.23 2.45
N ASP A 72 5.53 -7.72 3.56
CA ASP A 72 4.97 -8.87 4.29
C ASP A 72 3.58 -8.57 4.87
N VAL A 73 3.37 -7.37 5.41
CA VAL A 73 2.07 -6.90 5.91
C VAL A 73 1.08 -6.77 4.76
N LEU A 74 1.51 -6.22 3.63
CA LEU A 74 0.66 -6.08 2.45
C LEU A 74 0.28 -7.45 1.88
N ASP A 75 1.24 -8.35 1.71
CA ASP A 75 1.02 -9.72 1.24
C ASP A 75 0.04 -10.49 2.15
N LEU A 76 0.11 -10.27 3.46
CA LEU A 76 -0.83 -10.85 4.41
C LEU A 76 -2.27 -10.35 4.18
N ILE A 77 -2.46 -9.10 3.79
CA ILE A 77 -3.79 -8.52 3.58
C ILE A 77 -4.34 -8.85 2.18
N GLU A 78 -3.53 -8.63 1.14
CA GLU A 78 -3.97 -8.65 -0.26
C GLU A 78 -3.49 -9.87 -1.06
N GLY A 79 -2.75 -10.78 -0.44
CA GLY A 79 -2.25 -11.99 -1.08
C GLY A 79 -3.35 -12.75 -1.84
N PRO A 80 -3.15 -13.11 -3.12
CA PRO A 80 -4.24 -13.52 -4.03
C PRO A 80 -4.92 -14.85 -3.67
N ARG A 81 -4.30 -15.68 -2.81
CA ARG A 81 -4.85 -16.98 -2.36
C ARG A 81 -4.87 -17.15 -0.86
N THR A 82 -3.94 -16.50 -0.15
CA THR A 82 -3.73 -16.66 1.30
C THR A 82 -3.89 -15.34 2.04
N GLY A 83 -4.19 -14.24 1.34
CA GLY A 83 -4.41 -12.94 1.96
C GLY A 83 -5.76 -12.86 2.65
N LEU A 84 -5.83 -12.06 3.70
CA LEU A 84 -7.01 -11.86 4.52
C LEU A 84 -8.25 -11.52 3.68
N LEU A 85 -8.12 -10.63 2.68
CA LEU A 85 -9.23 -10.24 1.81
C LEU A 85 -9.67 -11.37 0.87
N ALA A 86 -8.73 -12.20 0.41
CA ALA A 86 -9.05 -13.36 -0.43
C ALA A 86 -9.84 -14.42 0.36
N LEU A 87 -9.39 -14.72 1.58
CA LEU A 87 -10.07 -15.66 2.49
C LEU A 87 -11.46 -15.14 2.90
N LEU A 88 -11.58 -13.84 3.17
CA LEU A 88 -12.86 -13.20 3.48
C LEU A 88 -13.84 -13.34 2.31
N ASN A 89 -13.39 -13.04 1.09
CA ASN A 89 -14.21 -13.15 -0.11
C ASN A 89 -14.66 -14.61 -0.36
N GLU A 90 -13.78 -15.59 -0.15
CA GLU A 90 -14.13 -17.00 -0.25
C GLU A 90 -15.25 -17.40 0.72
N GLU A 91 -15.16 -16.98 1.99
CA GLU A 91 -16.20 -17.24 2.99
C GLU A 91 -17.51 -16.51 2.67
N CYS A 92 -17.47 -15.29 2.14
CA CYS A 92 -18.69 -14.58 1.73
C CYS A 92 -19.45 -15.25 0.57
N VAL A 93 -18.75 -15.92 -0.35
CA VAL A 93 -19.36 -16.60 -1.50
C VAL A 93 -19.85 -18.01 -1.14
N ARG A 94 -19.35 -18.60 -0.05
CA ARG A 94 -19.70 -19.94 0.40
C ARG A 94 -21.17 -19.99 0.88
N PRO A 95 -22.00 -20.95 0.43
CA PRO A 95 -23.43 -21.04 0.79
C PRO A 95 -23.76 -21.11 2.29
N GLN A 96 -22.78 -21.45 3.14
CA GLN A 96 -22.90 -21.52 4.61
C GLN A 96 -21.69 -20.87 5.30
N GLY A 97 -21.09 -19.86 4.67
CA GLY A 97 -19.99 -19.09 5.26
C GLY A 97 -20.42 -18.44 6.57
N ASN A 98 -19.51 -18.40 7.54
CA ASN A 98 -19.77 -17.78 8.84
C ASN A 98 -18.48 -17.22 9.46
N ASP A 99 -18.64 -16.28 10.38
CA ASP A 99 -17.53 -15.54 10.99
C ASP A 99 -16.54 -16.47 11.74
N LYS A 100 -17.01 -17.57 12.33
CA LYS A 100 -16.15 -18.50 13.08
C LYS A 100 -15.25 -19.29 12.14
N ASP A 101 -15.78 -19.77 11.02
CA ASP A 101 -15.01 -20.49 10.01
C ASP A 101 -13.96 -19.56 9.40
N PHE A 102 -14.30 -18.29 9.13
CA PHE A 102 -13.34 -17.30 8.62
C PHE A 102 -12.15 -17.08 9.56
N VAL A 103 -12.40 -16.92 10.86
CA VAL A 103 -11.34 -16.68 11.86
C VAL A 103 -10.45 -17.91 12.10
N GLN A 104 -10.91 -19.12 11.76
CA GLN A 104 -10.15 -20.36 11.93
C GLN A 104 -9.28 -20.74 10.72
N LYS A 105 -9.45 -20.07 9.57
CA LYS A 105 -8.63 -20.28 8.37
C LYS A 105 -7.21 -19.75 8.56
#